data_AF-A0AAW8BJX1-F1
#
_entry.id   AF-A0AAW8BJX1-F1
#
_cell.length_a   1.000
_cell.length_b   1.000
_cell.length_c   1.000
_cell.angle_alpha   90.00
_cell.angle_beta   90.00
_cell.angle_gamma   90.00
#
_symmetry.space_group_name_H-M   'P 1'
#
loop_
_entity.id
_entity.type
_entity.pdbx_description
1 polymer ?
#
loop_
_entity_poly.entity_id
_entity_poly.type
_entity_poly.pdbx_seq_one_letter_code
_entity_poly.pdbx_strand_id
1 'polypeptide(L)'
;MMLALTAGQFRGPDYRSLIKQDMDLLDRLPPEAAERRANLQRSIDTRIDDLIDAADRTNALRKAATSYRGNWRDIVLFLCVVLFAIVWWDVNHSRANWLPTFVLLILLSVVTAAYALRGMVRAGASLLHRSGTGERA
;
A
#
# COMPACT_ATOMS: atom_id res chain seq x y z
N MET A 1 -11.91 -24.69 12.49
CA MET A 1 -11.31 -23.57 13.25
C MET A 1 -9.80 -23.81 13.35
N MET A 2 -9.06 -23.61 12.25
CA MET A 2 -7.61 -23.88 12.15
C MET A 2 -6.99 -23.08 10.98
N LEU A 3 -7.26 -21.77 10.90
CA LEU A 3 -6.64 -20.85 9.94
C LEU A 3 -6.35 -19.46 10.56
N ALA A 4 -6.25 -19.37 11.89
CA ALA A 4 -6.02 -18.12 12.61
C ALA A 4 -4.64 -18.04 13.30
N LEU A 5 -3.82 -19.10 13.25
CA LEU A 5 -2.57 -19.19 14.03
C LEU A 5 -1.28 -18.93 13.24
N THR A 6 -1.34 -18.63 11.95
CA THR A 6 -0.13 -18.47 11.11
C THR A 6 0.19 -17.04 10.69
N ALA A 7 -0.63 -16.05 11.05
CA ALA A 7 -0.38 -14.64 10.67
C ALA A 7 0.74 -13.96 11.49
N GLY A 8 1.16 -14.54 12.62
CA GLY A 8 2.17 -13.95 13.52
C GLY A 8 3.63 -14.26 13.18
N GLN A 9 3.89 -15.30 12.37
CA GLN A 9 5.24 -15.78 12.07
C GLN A 9 5.90 -15.10 10.86
N PHE A 10 5.16 -14.23 10.15
CA PHE A 10 5.65 -13.50 8.97
C PHE A 10 6.16 -12.09 9.29
N ARG A 11 6.58 -11.83 10.54
CA ARG A 11 7.46 -10.69 10.77
C ARG A 11 8.81 -11.11 10.19
N GLY A 12 9.16 -10.55 9.03
CA GLY A 12 10.43 -10.83 8.36
C GLY A 12 11.62 -10.67 9.33
N PRO A 13 12.77 -11.27 9.04
CA PRO A 13 13.94 -11.24 9.93
C PRO A 13 14.19 -9.83 10.43
N ASP A 14 14.38 -9.67 11.74
CA ASP A 14 14.69 -8.35 12.31
C ASP A 14 16.16 -8.02 12.06
N TYR A 15 16.46 -7.66 10.82
CA TYR A 15 17.82 -7.37 10.35
C TYR A 15 18.51 -6.31 11.21
N ARG A 16 17.77 -5.34 11.76
CA ARG A 16 18.34 -4.28 12.63
C ARG A 16 18.89 -4.83 13.94
N SER A 17 18.18 -5.74 14.60
CA SER A 17 18.66 -6.34 15.86
C SER A 17 19.81 -7.32 15.63
N LEU A 18 19.77 -8.07 14.52
CA LEU A 18 20.87 -8.96 14.10
C LEU A 18 22.15 -8.19 13.78
N ILE A 19 22.07 -7.11 12.99
CA ILE A 19 23.23 -6.25 12.68
C ILE A 19 23.81 -5.65 13.96
N LYS A 20 22.97 -5.21 14.90
CA LYS A 20 23.42 -4.66 16.18
C LYS A 20 24.18 -5.69 17.03
N GLN A 21 23.72 -6.94 17.06
CA GLN A 21 24.44 -8.02 17.74
C GLN A 21 25.79 -8.32 17.07
N ASP A 22 25.82 -8.39 15.74
CA ASP A 22 27.06 -8.65 15.01
C ASP A 22 28.09 -7.53 15.21
N MET A 23 27.64 -6.27 15.35
CA MET A 23 28.52 -5.14 15.68
C MET A 23 29.08 -5.19 17.10
N ASP A 24 28.27 -5.57 18.09
CA ASP A 24 28.76 -5.78 19.47
C ASP A 24 29.78 -6.92 19.53
N LEU A 25 29.56 -8.00 18.77
CA LEU A 25 30.52 -9.11 18.64
C LEU A 25 31.82 -8.67 17.96
N LEU A 26 31.72 -7.83 16.93
CA LEU A 26 32.90 -7.29 16.26
C LEU A 26 33.72 -6.44 17.22
N ASP A 27 33.08 -5.63 18.06
CA ASP A 27 33.76 -4.75 19.01
C ASP A 27 34.49 -5.52 20.11
N ARG A 28 33.91 -6.64 20.55
CA ARG A 28 34.47 -7.55 21.55
C ARG A 28 35.59 -8.45 21.04
N LEU A 29 35.76 -8.59 19.72
CA LEU A 29 36.80 -9.45 19.16
C LEU A 29 38.19 -8.86 19.46
N PRO A 30 39.21 -9.66 19.76
CA PRO A 30 40.58 -9.15 19.91
C PRO A 30 41.08 -8.53 18.58
N PRO A 31 41.82 -7.41 18.63
CA PRO A 31 42.31 -6.72 17.43
C PRO A 31 43.30 -7.57 16.61
N GLU A 32 43.94 -8.54 17.26
CA GLU A 32 44.90 -9.48 16.65
C GLU A 32 44.21 -10.50 15.71
N ALA A 33 42.90 -10.72 15.86
CA ALA A 33 42.13 -11.66 15.04
C ALA A 33 41.60 -11.01 13.74
N ALA A 34 42.51 -10.40 12.96
CA ALA A 34 42.18 -9.61 11.77
C ALA A 34 41.31 -10.37 10.75
N GLU A 35 41.60 -11.65 10.50
CA GLU A 35 40.85 -12.48 9.55
C GLU A 35 39.40 -12.75 10.00
N ARG A 36 39.20 -13.04 11.30
CA ARG A 36 37.86 -13.25 11.86
C ARG A 36 37.05 -11.96 11.89
N ARG A 37 37.66 -10.81 12.20
CA ARG A 37 37.00 -9.50 12.09
C ARG A 37 36.58 -9.22 10.65
N ALA A 38 37.47 -9.43 9.68
CA ALA A 38 37.17 -9.21 8.26
C ALA A 38 36.02 -10.09 7.76
N ASN A 39 35.95 -11.35 8.19
CA ASN A 39 34.86 -12.26 7.84
C ASN A 39 33.53 -11.83 8.48
N LEU A 40 33.54 -11.41 9.74
CA LEU A 40 32.34 -10.90 10.42
C LEU A 40 31.85 -9.60 9.78
N GLN A 41 32.77 -8.69 9.46
CA GLN A 41 32.47 -7.44 8.77
C GLN A 41 31.80 -7.70 7.42
N ARG A 42 32.31 -8.65 6.62
CA ARG A 42 31.68 -9.05 5.36
C ARG A 42 30.25 -9.57 5.55
N SER A 43 30.00 -10.34 6.60
CA SER A 43 28.65 -10.83 6.91
C SER A 43 27.70 -9.70 7.33
N ILE A 44 28.20 -8.68 8.03
CA ILE A 44 27.41 -7.50 8.41
C ILE A 44 27.05 -6.70 7.17
N ASP A 45 28.01 -6.46 6.28
CA ASP A 45 27.80 -5.72 5.03
C ASP A 45 26.71 -6.39 4.18
N THR A 46 26.76 -7.72 4.00
CA THR A 46 25.71 -8.47 3.29
C THR A 46 24.33 -8.29 3.94
N ARG A 47 24.23 -8.31 5.27
CA ARG A 47 22.94 -8.07 5.95
C ARG A 47 22.44 -6.64 5.79
N ILE A 48 23.34 -5.66 5.71
CA ILE A 48 22.99 -4.27 5.44
C ILE A 48 22.43 -4.14 4.02
N ASP A 49 23.06 -4.77 3.04
CA ASP A 49 22.59 -4.79 1.66
C ASP A 49 21.19 -5.42 1.56
N ASP A 50 20.96 -6.57 2.22
CA ASP A 50 19.64 -7.20 2.28
C ASP A 50 18.56 -6.29 2.90
N LEU A 51 18.91 -5.53 3.95
CA LEU A 51 18.02 -4.57 4.58
C LEU A 51 17.67 -3.40 3.65
N ILE A 52 18.67 -2.89 2.90
CA ILE A 52 18.49 -1.82 1.92
C ILE A 52 17.58 -2.31 0.79
N ASP A 53 17.84 -3.47 0.22
CA ASP A 53 17.03 -4.06 -0.85
C ASP A 53 15.57 -4.26 -0.42
N ALA A 54 15.35 -4.76 0.80
CA ALA A 54 14.01 -4.90 1.36
C ALA A 54 13.29 -3.54 1.52
N ALA A 55 14.01 -2.52 1.98
CA ALA A 55 13.49 -1.16 2.12
C ALA A 55 13.17 -0.54 0.75
N ASP A 56 14.06 -0.71 -0.22
CA ASP A 56 13.87 -0.22 -1.58
C ASP A 56 12.71 -0.89 -2.29
N ARG A 57 12.54 -2.21 -2.11
CA ARG A 57 11.37 -2.92 -2.62
C ARG A 57 10.07 -2.42 -2.00
N THR A 58 10.07 -2.14 -0.70
CA THR A 58 8.92 -1.56 0.00
C THR A 58 8.60 -0.15 -0.51
N ASN A 59 9.62 0.68 -0.72
CA ASN A 59 9.48 2.01 -1.29
C ASN A 59 9.01 1.98 -2.75
N ALA A 60 9.50 1.04 -3.55
CA ALA A 60 9.07 0.84 -4.93
C ALA A 60 7.60 0.40 -5.00
N LEU A 61 7.20 -0.55 -4.15
CA LEU A 61 5.80 -0.97 -4.03
C LEU A 61 4.91 0.19 -3.57
N ARG A 62 5.37 1.00 -2.62
CA ARG A 62 4.65 2.19 -2.15
C ARG A 62 4.51 3.23 -3.24
N LYS A 63 5.59 3.51 -4.00
CA LYS A 63 5.58 4.41 -5.17
C LYS A 63 4.61 3.93 -6.24
N ALA A 64 4.64 2.63 -6.58
CA ALA A 64 3.73 2.00 -7.52
C ALA A 64 2.26 2.05 -7.05
N ALA A 65 2.00 1.86 -5.75
CA ALA A 65 0.67 1.99 -5.18
C ALA A 65 0.18 3.45 -5.20
N THR A 66 1.07 4.44 -4.99
CA THR A 66 0.72 5.86 -5.13
C THR A 66 0.51 6.29 -6.58
N SER A 67 1.26 5.76 -7.54
CA SER A 67 1.02 6.03 -8.96
C SER A 67 -0.28 5.40 -9.44
N TYR A 68 -0.65 4.22 -8.92
CA TYR A 68 -1.95 3.58 -9.19
C TYR A 68 -3.14 4.43 -8.69
N ARG A 69 -2.95 5.20 -7.61
CA ARG A 69 -3.97 6.11 -7.07
C ARG A 69 -4.36 7.24 -8.02
N GLY A 70 -3.47 7.63 -8.95
CA GLY A 70 -3.71 8.71 -9.91
C GLY A 70 -4.63 8.30 -11.08
N ASN A 71 -4.50 7.06 -11.57
CA ASN A 71 -5.18 6.62 -12.80
C ASN A 71 -6.61 6.10 -12.56
N TRP A 72 -6.90 5.63 -11.35
CA TRP A 72 -8.22 5.07 -11.00
C TRP A 72 -9.34 6.11 -11.09
N ARG A 73 -9.08 7.35 -10.65
CA ARG A 73 -10.03 8.44 -10.75
C ARG A 73 -10.48 8.64 -12.21
N ASP A 74 -9.52 8.66 -13.12
CA ASP A 74 -9.78 8.97 -14.53
C ASP A 74 -10.48 7.80 -15.23
N ILE A 75 -10.18 6.54 -14.85
CA ILE A 75 -10.93 5.35 -15.31
C ILE A 75 -12.40 5.41 -14.87
N VAL A 76 -12.66 5.73 -13.59
CA VAL A 76 -14.04 5.85 -13.08
C VAL A 76 -14.78 7.00 -13.76
N LEU A 77 -14.12 8.14 -13.97
CA LEU A 77 -14.69 9.27 -14.70
C LEU A 77 -15.00 8.91 -16.15
N PHE A 78 -14.08 8.25 -16.86
CA PHE A 78 -14.30 7.76 -18.22
C PHE A 78 -15.49 6.81 -18.30
N LEU A 79 -15.57 5.86 -17.37
CA LEU A 79 -16.67 4.90 -17.28
C LEU A 79 -18.01 5.61 -17.00
N CYS A 80 -18.02 6.61 -16.13
CA CYS A 80 -19.19 7.48 -15.90
C CYS A 80 -19.63 8.22 -17.16
N VAL A 81 -18.70 8.80 -17.92
CA VAL A 81 -18.99 9.54 -19.16
C VAL A 81 -19.52 8.60 -20.25
N VAL A 82 -18.94 7.42 -20.40
CA VAL A 82 -19.39 6.41 -21.38
C VAL A 82 -20.78 5.89 -21.03
N LEU A 83 -21.03 5.54 -19.76
CA LEU A 83 -22.35 5.11 -19.31
C LEU A 83 -23.40 6.21 -19.52
N PHE A 84 -23.06 7.46 -19.25
CA PHE A 84 -23.92 8.61 -19.53
C PHE A 84 -24.24 8.72 -21.03
N ALA A 85 -23.23 8.60 -21.89
CA ALA A 85 -23.41 8.68 -23.35
C ALA A 85 -24.28 7.54 -23.90
N ILE A 86 -24.13 6.31 -23.38
CA ILE A 86 -24.96 5.16 -23.76
C ILE A 86 -26.42 5.37 -23.32
N VAL A 87 -26.64 5.78 -22.07
CA VAL A 87 -27.99 6.07 -21.55
C VAL A 87 -28.66 7.20 -22.32
N TRP A 88 -27.91 8.25 -22.66
CA TRP A 88 -28.39 9.36 -23.48
C TRP A 88 -28.83 8.90 -24.87
N TRP A 89 -28.07 7.99 -25.48
CA TRP A 89 -28.33 7.52 -26.84
C TRP A 89 -29.55 6.60 -26.95
N ASP A 90 -29.83 5.78 -25.94
CA ASP A 90 -30.92 4.77 -25.97
C ASP A 90 -32.29 5.32 -25.52
N VAL A 91 -32.32 6.56 -25.05
CA VAL A 91 -33.53 7.19 -24.50
C VAL A 91 -34.48 7.68 -25.60
N ASN A 92 -35.76 7.32 -25.46
CA ASN A 92 -36.85 7.93 -26.21
C ASN A 92 -37.25 9.28 -25.58
N HIS A 93 -36.82 10.37 -26.20
CA HIS A 93 -37.02 11.76 -25.76
C HIS A 93 -38.49 12.25 -25.84
N SER A 94 -39.43 11.37 -26.17
CA SER A 94 -40.83 11.72 -26.43
C SER A 94 -41.78 11.57 -25.23
N ARG A 95 -41.32 11.10 -24.06
CA ARG A 95 -42.15 10.94 -22.85
C ARG A 95 -41.90 12.00 -21.77
N ALA A 96 -42.98 12.57 -21.23
CA ALA A 96 -42.96 13.64 -20.22
C ALA A 96 -42.35 13.25 -18.85
N ASN A 97 -42.25 11.95 -18.52
CA ASN A 97 -41.63 11.47 -17.28
C ASN A 97 -40.12 11.19 -17.39
N TRP A 98 -39.53 11.54 -18.54
CA TRP A 98 -38.14 11.24 -18.83
C TRP A 98 -37.16 12.05 -17.98
N LEU A 99 -37.37 13.38 -17.93
CA LEU A 99 -36.48 14.31 -17.23
C LEU A 99 -36.37 14.01 -15.72
N PRO A 100 -37.48 13.72 -14.99
CA PRO A 100 -37.41 13.34 -13.57
C PRO A 100 -36.69 12.01 -13.33
N THR A 101 -36.94 11.00 -14.18
CA THR A 101 -36.30 9.67 -14.04
C THR A 101 -34.80 9.76 -14.29
N PHE A 102 -34.38 10.59 -15.24
CA PHE A 102 -32.97 10.86 -15.53
C PHE A 102 -32.24 11.53 -14.36
N VAL A 103 -32.85 12.58 -13.78
CA VAL A 103 -32.29 13.27 -12.60
C VAL A 103 -32.20 12.33 -11.40
N LEU A 104 -33.21 11.47 -11.19
CA LEU A 104 -33.19 10.47 -10.13
C LEU A 104 -32.04 9.48 -10.29
N LEU A 105 -31.80 8.96 -11.50
CA LEU A 105 -30.72 8.02 -11.78
C LEU A 105 -29.33 8.65 -11.61
N ILE A 106 -29.15 9.91 -12.04
CA ILE A 106 -27.91 10.64 -11.81
C ILE A 106 -27.65 10.82 -10.31
N LEU A 107 -28.67 11.25 -9.55
CA LEU A 107 -28.53 11.40 -8.10
C LEU A 107 -28.19 10.06 -7.42
N LEU A 108 -28.84 8.96 -7.82
CA LEU A 108 -28.57 7.62 -7.27
C LEU A 108 -27.13 7.17 -7.56
N SER A 109 -26.65 7.39 -8.79
CA SER A 109 -25.27 7.09 -9.18
C SER A 109 -24.26 7.94 -8.42
N VAL A 110 -24.52 9.24 -8.24
CA VAL A 110 -23.64 10.13 -7.47
C VAL A 110 -23.58 9.72 -6.01
N VAL A 111 -24.71 9.38 -5.38
CA VAL A 111 -24.76 8.90 -3.99
C VAL A 111 -24.01 7.58 -3.84
N THR A 112 -24.20 6.65 -4.76
CA THR A 112 -23.52 5.34 -4.75
C THR A 112 -22.01 5.51 -4.93
N ALA A 113 -21.58 6.35 -5.87
CA ALA A 113 -20.18 6.68 -6.09
C ALA A 113 -19.54 7.35 -4.87
N ALA A 114 -20.24 8.30 -4.24
CA ALA A 114 -19.76 8.98 -3.03
C ALA A 114 -19.61 8.01 -1.84
N TYR A 115 -20.54 7.07 -1.67
CA TYR A 115 -20.46 6.05 -0.62
C TYR A 115 -19.32 5.05 -0.86
N ALA A 116 -19.16 4.57 -2.10
CA ALA A 116 -18.07 3.70 -2.49
C ALA A 116 -16.69 4.38 -2.28
N LEU A 117 -16.57 5.65 -2.70
CA LEU A 117 -15.37 6.46 -2.48
C LEU A 117 -15.10 6.69 -0.99
N ARG A 118 -16.12 7.00 -0.18
CA ARG A 118 -15.96 7.14 1.29
C ARG A 118 -15.47 5.84 1.94
N GLY A 119 -16.00 4.69 1.52
CA GLY A 119 -15.57 3.38 1.98
C GLY A 119 -14.09 3.11 1.67
N MET A 120 -13.67 3.40 0.44
CA MET A 120 -12.27 3.25 0.02
C MET A 120 -11.33 4.24 0.72
N VAL A 121 -11.75 5.50 0.92
CA VAL A 121 -10.94 6.51 1.63
C VAL A 121 -10.77 6.14 3.10
N ARG A 122 -11.82 5.63 3.78
CA ARG A 122 -11.73 5.23 5.18
C ARG A 122 -10.88 3.98 5.39
N ALA A 123 -10.96 3.01 4.47
CA ALA A 123 -10.08 1.84 4.45
C ALA A 123 -8.63 2.20 4.13
N GLY A 124 -8.41 3.18 3.24
CA GLY A 124 -7.06 3.71 2.96
C GLY A 124 -6.49 4.53 4.12
N ALA A 125 -7.32 5.31 4.82
CA ALA A 125 -6.90 6.14 5.94
C ALA A 125 -6.54 5.31 7.19
N SER A 126 -7.24 4.20 7.46
CA SER A 126 -6.89 3.29 8.56
C SER A 126 -5.56 2.57 8.34
N LEU A 127 -5.19 2.32 7.07
CA LEU A 127 -3.87 1.80 6.71
C LEU A 127 -2.77 2.85 6.85
N LEU A 128 -3.06 4.13 6.59
CA LEU A 128 -2.11 5.23 6.78
C LEU A 128 -1.92 5.63 8.25
N HIS A 129 -2.94 5.48 9.11
CA HIS A 129 -2.82 5.91 10.51
C HIS A 129 -2.02 4.93 11.38
N ARG A 130 -1.78 3.69 10.91
CA ARG A 130 -1.00 2.68 11.63
C ARG A 130 0.53 2.85 11.47
N SER A 131 0.99 3.74 10.60
CA SER A 131 2.42 3.99 10.36
C SER A 131 2.99 5.17 11.15
N GLY A 132 2.17 5.89 11.94
CA GLY A 132 2.61 7.05 12.73
C GLY A 132 3.01 6.75 14.18
N THR A 133 2.74 5.55 14.71
CA THR A 133 2.93 5.23 16.14
C THR A 133 4.12 4.29 16.41
N GLY A 134 5.05 4.18 15.46
CA GLY A 134 6.24 3.31 15.59
C GLY A 134 7.56 4.04 15.84
N GLU A 135 7.58 5.37 15.86
CA GLU A 135 8.82 6.18 15.85
C GLU A 135 9.09 6.93 17.17
N ARG A 136 8.64 6.38 18.30
CA ARG A 136 9.00 6.86 19.65
C ARG A 136 9.02 5.71 20.66
N ALA A 137 10.10 4.93 20.66
CA ALA A 137 10.57 4.15 21.81
C ALA A 137 12.05 3.81 21.60
#